data_AF-A0A8H4AY67-F1
#
_entry.id   AF-A0A8H4AY67-F1
#
_cell.length_a   1.000
_cell.length_b   1.000
_cell.length_c   1.000
_cell.angle_alpha   90.00
_cell.angle_beta   90.00
_cell.angle_gamma   90.00
#
_symmetry.space_group_name_H-M   'P 1'
#
loop_
_entity.id
_entity.type
_entity.pdbx_description
1 polymer ?
#
loop_
_entity_poly.entity_id
_entity_poly.type
_entity_poly.pdbx_seq_one_letter_code
_entity_poly.pdbx_strand_id
1 'polypeptide(L)'
;MTRLLPPEILNLVFKEIHDEREGRFSNLSSCARVNRIWCTSAIPLLWSDPFETHGSSRESIINLYLAFLNTDELRELRNNGVPIFDIPNHPILNYPSFLKTFNHQMINNAIYSWCECYGVIDDDIILKYVRDAFIKVLCKCDTTLRTLFCSTEFVVEYNLLQSNFHSVITSVNKMYIDLKYIDLKFLSYLSQACQHVNYLEIYLGLFPRTSQDAKVEADNLATLIRYQVQLQRIHIYRCYQYVHPIIDALQHQSGSLKEVVFHQVNFQDCGPLQGLATCKYLEHLEIGEGCQNLTEEMCRPLFDAPFVDLHVVLYNGINYSTDPFNFFHCKELVEWAEKQCGTNKRTIKQHRVSHILII
;
A
#
# COMPACT_ATOMS: atom_id res chain seq x y z
N MET A 1 -31.94 -28.00 -21.27
CA MET A 1 -30.56 -27.48 -21.33
C MET A 1 -30.48 -26.24 -20.45
N THR A 2 -29.89 -26.36 -19.27
CA THR A 2 -29.58 -25.20 -18.42
C THR A 2 -28.50 -24.37 -19.12
N ARG A 3 -28.84 -23.17 -19.56
CA ARG A 3 -27.86 -22.22 -20.09
C ARG A 3 -26.98 -21.76 -18.92
N LEU A 4 -25.77 -22.30 -18.85
CA LEU A 4 -24.77 -21.83 -17.90
C LEU A 4 -24.29 -20.44 -18.35
N LEU A 5 -24.16 -19.51 -17.40
CA LEU A 5 -23.60 -18.19 -17.67
C LEU A 5 -22.14 -18.34 -18.12
N PRO A 6 -21.70 -17.61 -19.17
CA PRO A 6 -20.30 -17.58 -19.56
C PRO A 6 -19.41 -17.06 -18.43
N PRO A 7 -18.16 -17.54 -18.30
CA PRO A 7 -17.22 -17.09 -17.28
C PRO A 7 -17.00 -15.57 -17.27
N GLU A 8 -17.08 -14.90 -18.41
CA GLU A 8 -16.91 -13.45 -18.55
C GLU A 8 -18.02 -12.69 -17.82
N ILE A 9 -19.26 -13.17 -17.96
CA ILE A 9 -20.42 -12.59 -17.27
C ILE A 9 -20.34 -12.88 -15.77
N LEU A 10 -19.96 -14.10 -15.40
CA LEU A 10 -19.75 -14.46 -13.99
C LEU A 10 -18.67 -13.59 -13.35
N ASN A 11 -17.57 -13.33 -14.04
CA ASN A 11 -16.50 -12.49 -13.53
C ASN A 11 -16.96 -11.04 -13.29
N LEU A 12 -17.82 -10.49 -14.15
CA LEU A 12 -18.41 -9.17 -13.94
C LEU A 12 -19.32 -9.16 -12.71
N VAL A 13 -20.24 -10.13 -12.63
CA VAL A 13 -21.16 -10.25 -11.48
C VAL A 13 -20.38 -10.44 -10.17
N PHE A 14 -19.37 -11.30 -10.18
CA PHE A 14 -18.56 -11.58 -8.99
C PHE A 14 -17.68 -10.41 -8.59
N LYS A 15 -17.24 -9.55 -9.53
CA LYS A 15 -16.56 -8.29 -9.18
C LYS A 15 -17.48 -7.32 -8.45
N GLU A 16 -18.72 -7.16 -8.93
CA GLU A 16 -19.69 -6.31 -8.22
C GLU A 16 -19.98 -6.85 -6.81
N ILE A 17 -20.16 -8.17 -6.66
CA ILE A 17 -20.33 -8.82 -5.35
C ILE A 17 -19.07 -8.67 -4.47
N HIS A 18 -17.89 -8.67 -5.08
CA HIS A 18 -16.62 -8.48 -4.37
C HIS A 18 -16.45 -7.05 -3.85
N ASP A 19 -16.95 -6.05 -4.57
CA ASP A 19 -16.79 -4.63 -4.24
C ASP A 19 -17.77 -4.14 -3.16
N GLU A 20 -18.85 -4.89 -2.90
CA GLU A 20 -19.72 -4.70 -1.73
C GLU A 20 -18.96 -5.04 -0.43
N ARG A 21 -18.49 -3.99 0.28
CA ARG A 21 -17.57 -4.08 1.42
C ARG A 21 -18.00 -5.03 2.55
N GLU A 22 -19.29 -5.29 2.70
CA GLU A 22 -19.85 -6.21 3.70
C GLU A 22 -20.08 -7.61 3.08
N GLY A 23 -19.46 -8.65 3.64
CA GLY A 23 -19.70 -10.04 3.21
C GLY A 23 -18.90 -10.53 1.99
N ARG A 24 -17.85 -9.78 1.55
CA ARG A 24 -16.93 -10.13 0.43
C ARG A 24 -16.58 -11.62 0.39
N PHE A 25 -16.10 -12.14 1.53
CA PHE A 25 -15.66 -13.52 1.65
C PHE A 25 -16.83 -14.52 1.69
N SER A 26 -17.89 -14.24 2.45
CA SER A 26 -19.02 -15.17 2.62
C SER A 26 -19.82 -15.37 1.33
N ASN A 27 -19.98 -14.29 0.55
CA ASN A 27 -20.81 -14.30 -0.65
C ASN A 27 -20.09 -15.02 -1.80
N LEU A 28 -18.82 -14.70 -2.04
CA LEU A 28 -18.03 -15.35 -3.09
C LEU A 28 -17.64 -16.78 -2.74
N SER A 29 -17.37 -17.09 -1.46
CA SER A 29 -17.11 -18.48 -1.05
C SER A 29 -18.32 -19.37 -1.30
N SER A 30 -19.53 -18.84 -1.13
CA SER A 30 -20.77 -19.55 -1.48
C SER A 30 -20.87 -19.77 -3.00
N CYS A 31 -20.52 -18.76 -3.80
CA CYS A 31 -20.49 -18.87 -5.26
C CYS A 31 -19.49 -19.93 -5.73
N ALA A 32 -18.30 -19.99 -5.13
CA ALA A 32 -17.26 -20.95 -5.48
C ALA A 32 -17.69 -22.42 -5.26
N ARG A 33 -18.67 -22.67 -4.39
CA ARG A 33 -19.17 -24.01 -4.06
C ARG A 33 -20.30 -24.50 -4.97
N VAL A 34 -20.80 -23.65 -5.89
CA VAL A 34 -21.96 -23.99 -6.74
C VAL A 34 -21.63 -25.06 -7.77
N ASN A 35 -20.61 -24.83 -8.61
CA ASN A 35 -20.13 -25.77 -9.61
C ASN A 35 -18.72 -25.38 -10.08
N ARG A 36 -18.09 -26.21 -10.93
CA ARG A 36 -16.72 -25.97 -11.41
C ARG A 36 -16.53 -24.63 -12.12
N ILE A 37 -17.51 -24.19 -12.92
CA ILE A 37 -17.41 -22.92 -13.68
C ILE A 37 -17.41 -21.73 -12.71
N TRP A 38 -18.35 -21.73 -11.77
CA TRP A 38 -18.44 -20.69 -10.75
C TRP A 38 -17.21 -20.68 -9.84
N CYS A 39 -16.72 -21.86 -9.47
CA CYS A 39 -15.46 -22.02 -8.73
C CYS A 39 -14.29 -21.36 -9.47
N THR A 40 -14.08 -21.70 -10.75
CA THR A 40 -12.97 -21.14 -11.54
C THR A 40 -13.05 -19.64 -11.78
N SER A 41 -14.26 -19.05 -11.70
CA SER A 41 -14.46 -17.60 -11.79
C SER A 41 -14.35 -16.88 -10.44
N ALA A 42 -14.83 -17.48 -9.36
CA ALA A 42 -14.85 -16.87 -8.03
C ALA A 42 -13.51 -16.96 -7.29
N ILE A 43 -12.81 -18.11 -7.39
CA ILE A 43 -11.56 -18.35 -6.66
C ILE A 43 -10.47 -17.31 -6.99
N PRO A 44 -10.22 -16.91 -8.25
CA PRO A 44 -9.21 -15.89 -8.54
C PRO A 44 -9.48 -14.54 -7.88
N LEU A 45 -10.75 -14.19 -7.65
CA LEU A 45 -11.14 -12.96 -6.94
C LEU A 45 -10.96 -13.12 -5.43
N LEU A 46 -11.43 -14.23 -4.86
CA LEU A 46 -11.24 -14.58 -3.44
C LEU A 46 -9.76 -14.62 -3.04
N TRP A 47 -8.93 -15.23 -3.89
CA TRP A 47 -7.50 -15.42 -3.63
C TRP A 47 -6.63 -14.22 -4.05
N SER A 48 -7.25 -13.10 -4.44
CA SER A 48 -6.53 -11.88 -4.77
C SER A 48 -5.87 -11.25 -3.54
N ASP A 49 -6.50 -11.39 -2.37
CA ASP A 49 -5.96 -11.03 -1.05
C ASP A 49 -6.38 -12.07 0.01
N PRO A 50 -5.74 -13.25 0.03
CA PRO A 50 -6.17 -14.34 0.88
C PRO A 50 -5.82 -14.10 2.36
N PHE A 51 -4.87 -13.22 2.66
CA PHE A 51 -4.45 -12.93 4.04
C PHE A 51 -5.34 -11.89 4.71
N GLU A 52 -5.99 -10.99 3.96
CA GLU A 52 -7.05 -10.13 4.51
C GLU A 52 -8.36 -10.90 4.70
N THR A 53 -8.74 -11.73 3.74
CA THR A 53 -10.11 -12.27 3.64
C THR A 53 -10.39 -13.50 4.51
N HIS A 54 -9.39 -14.30 4.86
CA HIS A 54 -9.59 -15.63 5.48
C HIS A 54 -9.53 -15.67 7.02
N GLY A 55 -9.56 -14.53 7.72
CA GLY A 55 -9.82 -14.47 9.17
C GLY A 55 -9.02 -15.47 10.02
N SER A 56 -9.71 -16.41 10.67
CA SER A 56 -9.14 -17.37 11.65
C SER A 56 -8.51 -18.63 11.05
N SER A 57 -8.36 -18.74 9.73
CA SER A 57 -7.74 -19.92 9.07
C SER A 57 -6.56 -19.57 8.19
N ARG A 58 -5.89 -18.45 8.48
CA ARG A 58 -4.75 -17.91 7.71
C ARG A 58 -3.56 -18.87 7.70
N GLU A 59 -3.37 -19.65 8.76
CA GLU A 59 -2.33 -20.66 8.88
C GLU A 59 -2.48 -21.76 7.82
N SER A 60 -3.70 -22.18 7.49
CA SER A 60 -3.94 -23.21 6.46
C SER A 60 -3.53 -22.76 5.05
N ILE A 61 -3.48 -21.45 4.82
CA ILE A 61 -3.03 -20.85 3.56
C ILE A 61 -1.54 -21.12 3.35
N ILE A 62 -0.73 -21.09 4.42
CA ILE A 62 0.71 -21.36 4.31
C ILE A 62 0.94 -22.78 3.79
N ASN A 63 0.24 -23.79 4.33
CA ASN A 63 0.30 -25.17 3.83
C ASN A 63 -0.10 -25.28 2.34
N LEU A 64 -1.12 -24.53 1.91
CA LEU A 64 -1.54 -24.50 0.52
C LEU A 64 -0.45 -23.93 -0.41
N TYR A 65 0.25 -22.87 -0.01
CA TYR A 65 1.35 -22.31 -0.81
C TYR A 65 2.56 -23.26 -0.81
N LEU A 66 2.92 -23.85 0.32
CA LEU A 66 4.00 -24.82 0.41
C LEU A 66 3.73 -26.08 -0.45
N ALA A 67 2.47 -26.40 -0.76
CA ALA A 67 2.11 -27.49 -1.67
C ALA A 67 2.60 -27.31 -3.13
N PHE A 68 3.04 -26.11 -3.51
CA PHE A 68 3.62 -25.82 -4.83
C PHE A 68 5.14 -26.03 -4.91
N LEU A 69 5.77 -26.35 -3.79
CA LEU A 69 7.15 -26.80 -3.76
C LEU A 69 7.25 -28.24 -4.27
N ASN A 70 8.35 -28.55 -4.95
CA ASN A 70 8.65 -29.92 -5.37
C ASN A 70 9.13 -30.77 -4.19
N THR A 71 9.26 -32.08 -4.41
CA THR A 71 9.62 -33.03 -3.34
C THR A 71 10.99 -32.73 -2.72
N ASP A 72 11.97 -32.26 -3.49
CA ASP A 72 13.31 -31.96 -2.99
C ASP A 72 13.34 -30.66 -2.19
N GLU A 73 12.60 -29.64 -2.64
CA GLU A 73 12.40 -28.38 -1.92
C GLU A 73 11.73 -28.61 -0.55
N LEU A 74 10.72 -29.48 -0.51
CA LEU A 74 10.06 -29.86 0.75
C LEU A 74 10.99 -30.66 1.66
N ARG A 75 11.84 -31.54 1.10
CA ARG A 75 12.84 -32.28 1.88
C ARG A 75 13.88 -31.34 2.49
N GLU A 76 14.34 -30.35 1.73
CA GLU A 76 15.28 -29.33 2.22
C GLU A 76 14.71 -28.57 3.41
N LEU A 77 13.46 -28.10 3.34
CA LEU A 77 12.81 -27.41 4.46
C LEU A 77 12.70 -28.32 5.70
N ARG A 78 12.32 -29.59 5.53
CA ARG A 78 12.27 -30.55 6.65
C ARG A 78 13.63 -30.79 7.28
N ASN A 79 14.68 -30.93 6.47
CA ASN A 79 16.05 -31.11 6.95
C ASN A 79 16.54 -29.89 7.75
N ASN A 80 16.02 -28.71 7.43
CA ASN A 80 16.26 -27.46 8.16
C ASN A 80 15.31 -27.25 9.36
N GLY A 81 14.54 -28.27 9.75
CA GLY A 81 13.70 -28.24 10.95
C GLY A 81 12.30 -27.67 10.77
N VAL A 82 11.88 -27.33 9.55
CA VAL A 82 10.53 -26.79 9.30
C VAL A 82 9.47 -27.89 9.49
N PRO A 83 8.45 -27.70 10.35
CA PRO A 83 7.47 -28.73 10.73
C PRO A 83 6.41 -28.97 9.66
N ILE A 84 6.80 -29.58 8.54
CA ILE A 84 5.93 -29.83 7.40
C ILE A 84 5.23 -31.18 7.53
N PHE A 85 3.97 -31.19 8.00
CA PHE A 85 3.20 -32.42 8.20
C PHE A 85 1.93 -32.51 7.33
N ASP A 86 1.17 -31.42 7.18
CA ASP A 86 -0.19 -31.44 6.59
C ASP A 86 -0.28 -30.70 5.24
N ILE A 87 0.63 -30.98 4.32
CA ILE A 87 0.58 -30.36 2.98
C ILE A 87 -0.51 -31.02 2.13
N PRO A 88 -1.45 -30.25 1.53
CA PRO A 88 -2.43 -30.78 0.59
C PRO A 88 -1.78 -31.48 -0.61
N ASN A 89 -2.31 -32.65 -0.98
CA ASN A 89 -1.89 -33.32 -2.20
C ASN A 89 -2.46 -32.58 -3.43
N HIS A 90 -1.57 -32.01 -4.25
CA HIS A 90 -1.86 -31.44 -5.56
C HIS A 90 -3.06 -30.47 -5.62
N PRO A 91 -2.86 -29.19 -5.28
CA PRO A 91 -3.89 -28.16 -5.46
C PRO A 91 -4.42 -28.12 -6.91
N ILE A 92 -5.75 -28.09 -7.07
CA ILE A 92 -6.42 -28.16 -8.39
C ILE A 92 -6.19 -26.89 -9.20
N LEU A 93 -6.09 -25.75 -8.52
CA LEU A 93 -5.92 -24.43 -9.13
C LEU A 93 -4.56 -23.87 -8.75
N ASN A 94 -3.97 -23.05 -9.62
CA ASN A 94 -2.74 -22.32 -9.32
C ASN A 94 -3.03 -21.11 -8.40
N TYR A 95 -3.32 -21.40 -7.13
CA TYR A 95 -3.64 -20.40 -6.12
C TYR A 95 -2.59 -19.29 -5.98
N PRO A 96 -1.27 -19.57 -5.98
CA PRO A 96 -0.26 -18.52 -5.90
C PRO A 96 -0.35 -17.51 -7.05
N SER A 97 -0.70 -17.93 -8.27
CA SER A 97 -0.83 -17.02 -9.42
C SER A 97 -1.97 -15.99 -9.27
N PHE A 98 -2.94 -16.29 -8.41
CA PHE A 98 -4.09 -15.42 -8.15
C PHE A 98 -3.81 -14.33 -7.13
N LEU A 99 -2.75 -14.44 -6.31
CA LEU A 99 -2.36 -13.40 -5.36
C LEU A 99 -2.10 -12.07 -6.08
N LYS A 100 -2.81 -11.01 -5.68
CA LYS A 100 -2.66 -9.65 -6.22
C LYS A 100 -2.20 -8.64 -5.18
N THR A 101 -2.46 -8.88 -3.90
CA THR A 101 -1.98 -8.06 -2.80
C THR A 101 -0.89 -8.78 -2.02
N PHE A 102 0.28 -8.16 -1.93
CA PHE A 102 1.34 -8.60 -1.03
C PHE A 102 1.38 -7.65 0.16
N ASN A 103 0.75 -8.06 1.26
CA ASN A 103 0.87 -7.38 2.54
C ASN A 103 1.82 -8.16 3.45
N HIS A 104 3.05 -7.67 3.54
CA HIS A 104 4.12 -8.34 4.27
C HIS A 104 3.77 -8.61 5.73
N GLN A 105 3.20 -7.63 6.44
CA GLN A 105 2.82 -7.78 7.84
C GLN A 105 1.78 -8.89 8.02
N MET A 106 0.76 -8.92 7.16
CA MET A 106 -0.28 -9.96 7.25
C MET A 106 0.25 -11.35 6.91
N ILE A 107 1.13 -11.45 5.92
CA ILE A 107 1.80 -12.70 5.53
C ILE A 107 2.69 -13.19 6.68
N ASN A 108 3.50 -12.31 7.28
CA ASN A 108 4.36 -12.65 8.40
C ASN A 108 3.57 -13.11 9.61
N ASN A 109 2.49 -12.40 9.95
CA ASN A 109 1.61 -12.80 11.04
C ASN A 109 0.99 -14.19 10.77
N ALA A 110 0.61 -14.47 9.52
CA ALA A 110 0.09 -15.79 9.15
C ALA A 110 1.17 -16.89 9.25
N ILE A 111 2.41 -16.62 8.86
CA ILE A 111 3.54 -17.53 9.01
C ILE A 111 3.88 -17.76 10.49
N TYR A 112 3.86 -16.70 11.30
CA TYR A 112 4.08 -16.79 12.74
C TYR A 112 3.02 -17.67 13.41
N SER A 113 1.74 -17.38 13.19
CA SER A 113 0.64 -18.21 13.71
C SER A 113 0.68 -19.65 13.18
N TRP A 114 1.12 -19.85 11.93
CA TRP A 114 1.35 -21.19 11.39
C TRP A 114 2.45 -21.94 12.15
N CYS A 115 3.59 -21.30 12.43
CA CYS A 115 4.66 -21.88 13.25
C CYS A 115 4.18 -22.25 14.66
N GLU A 116 3.42 -21.36 15.30
CA GLU A 116 2.86 -21.60 16.63
C GLU A 116 1.94 -22.84 16.66
N CYS A 117 1.15 -23.07 15.61
CA CYS A 117 0.29 -24.26 15.48
C CYS A 117 1.09 -25.58 15.48
N TYR A 118 2.36 -25.53 15.07
CA TYR A 118 3.27 -26.67 15.07
C TYR A 118 4.25 -26.67 16.26
N GLY A 119 4.03 -25.81 17.26
CA GLY A 119 4.86 -25.72 18.46
C GLY A 119 6.21 -25.05 18.24
N VAL A 120 6.41 -24.37 17.11
CA VAL A 120 7.60 -23.55 16.85
C VAL A 120 7.30 -22.13 17.34
N ILE A 121 7.94 -21.74 18.43
CA ILE A 121 7.74 -20.44 19.08
C ILE A 121 9.05 -19.65 18.99
N ASP A 122 8.95 -18.42 18.49
CA ASP A 122 10.06 -17.44 18.40
C ASP A 122 11.35 -17.97 17.74
N ASP A 123 11.21 -18.86 16.76
CA ASP A 123 12.33 -19.36 15.96
C ASP A 123 12.47 -18.55 14.65
N ASP A 124 13.27 -17.50 14.71
CA ASP A 124 13.55 -16.61 13.57
C ASP A 124 14.11 -17.36 12.35
N ILE A 125 14.82 -18.46 12.56
CA ILE A 125 15.42 -19.26 11.48
C ILE A 125 14.32 -20.01 10.73
N ILE A 126 13.39 -20.65 11.45
CA ILE A 126 12.25 -21.35 10.82
C ILE A 126 11.33 -20.37 10.12
N LEU A 127 11.01 -19.24 10.76
CA LEU A 127 10.21 -18.19 10.14
C LEU A 127 10.83 -17.73 8.81
N LYS A 128 12.14 -17.53 8.79
CA LYS A 128 12.88 -17.19 7.56
C LYS A 128 12.75 -18.25 6.48
N TYR A 129 12.94 -19.54 6.81
CA TYR A 129 12.82 -20.61 5.82
C TYR A 129 11.41 -20.68 5.20
N VAL A 130 10.36 -20.47 6.00
CA VAL A 130 8.98 -20.46 5.50
C VAL A 130 8.72 -19.24 4.63
N ARG A 131 9.23 -18.05 5.00
CA ARG A 131 9.17 -16.83 4.18
C ARG A 131 9.88 -17.02 2.84
N ASP A 132 11.11 -17.53 2.85
CA ASP A 132 11.90 -17.80 1.64
C ASP A 132 11.16 -18.79 0.71
N ALA A 133 10.59 -19.85 1.29
CA ALA A 133 9.78 -20.83 0.58
C ALA A 133 8.52 -20.21 -0.06
N PHE A 134 7.83 -19.34 0.68
CA PHE A 134 6.65 -18.62 0.18
C PHE A 134 7.01 -17.73 -1.01
N ILE A 135 8.05 -16.90 -0.89
CA ILE A 135 8.54 -16.04 -1.98
C ILE A 135 8.95 -16.87 -3.20
N LYS A 136 9.65 -17.98 -2.98
CA LYS A 136 10.05 -18.90 -4.05
C LYS A 136 8.85 -19.44 -4.81
N VAL A 137 7.76 -19.79 -4.11
CA VAL A 137 6.51 -20.22 -4.73
C VAL A 137 5.91 -19.12 -5.59
N LEU A 138 5.88 -17.87 -5.13
CA LEU A 138 5.37 -16.74 -5.91
C LEU A 138 6.15 -16.58 -7.23
N CYS A 139 7.48 -16.60 -7.15
CA CYS A 139 8.35 -16.50 -8.32
C CYS A 139 8.15 -17.64 -9.32
N LYS A 140 7.88 -18.86 -8.83
CA LYS A 140 7.72 -20.07 -9.64
C LYS A 140 6.34 -20.17 -10.31
N CYS A 141 5.32 -19.54 -9.74
CA CYS A 141 3.93 -19.71 -10.16
C CYS A 141 3.41 -18.55 -11.02
N ASP A 142 4.30 -17.79 -11.66
CA ASP A 142 3.97 -16.61 -12.48
C ASP A 142 3.07 -15.60 -11.75
N THR A 143 3.26 -15.46 -10.44
CA THR A 143 2.49 -14.49 -9.64
C THR A 143 2.80 -13.07 -10.10
N THR A 144 1.75 -12.28 -10.31
CA THR A 144 1.84 -10.87 -10.71
C THR A 144 1.05 -10.01 -9.74
N LEU A 145 1.77 -9.24 -8.92
CA LEU A 145 1.18 -8.37 -7.91
C LEU A 145 0.65 -7.08 -8.53
N ARG A 146 -0.40 -6.54 -7.90
CA ARG A 146 -0.98 -5.23 -8.20
C ARG A 146 -0.83 -4.27 -7.03
N THR A 147 -0.85 -4.80 -5.81
CA THR A 147 -0.75 -4.03 -4.58
C THR A 147 0.39 -4.55 -3.71
N LEU A 148 1.23 -3.65 -3.24
CA LEU A 148 2.35 -3.95 -2.36
C LEU A 148 2.28 -3.08 -1.10
N PHE A 149 2.27 -3.71 0.07
CA PHE A 149 2.46 -3.04 1.34
C PHE A 149 3.85 -3.34 1.88
N CYS A 150 4.67 -2.30 1.96
CA CYS A 150 6.01 -2.33 2.53
C CYS A 150 5.92 -1.78 3.96
N SER A 151 6.12 -2.64 4.96
CA SER A 151 6.13 -2.24 6.37
C SER A 151 7.44 -2.59 7.05
N THR A 152 7.51 -2.41 8.36
CA THR A 152 8.75 -2.20 9.11
C THR A 152 9.53 -3.47 9.39
N GLU A 153 8.86 -4.61 9.29
CA GLU A 153 9.46 -5.93 9.39
C GLU A 153 9.94 -6.44 8.03
N PHE A 154 9.72 -5.69 6.93
CA PHE A 154 10.30 -6.00 5.62
C PHE A 154 11.84 -5.87 5.66
N VAL A 155 12.36 -5.33 6.75
CA VAL A 155 13.76 -5.08 7.00
C VAL A 155 14.31 -6.18 7.89
N VAL A 156 14.87 -7.18 7.21
CA VAL A 156 16.08 -7.93 7.55
C VAL A 156 16.29 -9.08 6.56
N GLU A 157 15.33 -9.39 5.67
CA GLU A 157 15.47 -10.56 4.79
C GLU A 157 15.90 -10.20 3.35
N TYR A 158 17.22 -10.18 3.20
CA TYR A 158 18.01 -10.03 1.98
C TYR A 158 17.81 -11.11 0.89
N ASN A 159 16.62 -11.70 0.76
CA ASN A 159 16.29 -12.68 -0.29
C ASN A 159 15.23 -12.20 -1.30
N LEU A 160 14.59 -11.04 -1.08
CA LEU A 160 13.71 -10.40 -2.07
C LEU A 160 14.47 -9.72 -3.22
N LEU A 161 15.80 -9.59 -3.08
CA LEU A 161 16.72 -9.16 -4.13
C LEU A 161 17.21 -10.32 -5.02
N GLN A 162 16.63 -11.52 -4.88
CA GLN A 162 16.81 -12.54 -5.91
C GLN A 162 16.20 -12.02 -7.23
N SER A 163 16.94 -12.19 -8.33
CA SER A 163 16.57 -11.74 -9.69
C SER A 163 15.14 -12.08 -10.12
N ASN A 164 14.55 -13.11 -9.51
CA ASN A 164 13.26 -13.66 -9.89
C ASN A 164 12.08 -12.90 -9.25
N PHE A 165 12.25 -12.27 -8.08
CA PHE A 165 11.16 -11.53 -7.43
C PHE A 165 10.82 -10.22 -8.17
N HIS A 166 11.75 -9.70 -8.96
CA HIS A 166 11.52 -8.55 -9.83
C HIS A 166 10.27 -8.74 -10.72
N SER A 167 10.16 -9.92 -11.35
CA SER A 167 9.02 -10.26 -12.22
C SER A 167 7.67 -10.15 -11.50
N VAL A 168 7.64 -10.50 -10.20
CA VAL A 168 6.44 -10.53 -9.36
C VAL A 168 5.91 -9.12 -9.07
N ILE A 169 6.80 -8.13 -8.93
CA ILE A 169 6.44 -6.75 -8.52
C ILE A 169 6.40 -5.74 -9.68
N THR A 170 6.91 -6.07 -10.87
CA THR A 170 6.92 -5.13 -12.03
C THR A 170 5.56 -4.55 -12.41
N SER A 171 4.48 -5.27 -12.10
CA SER A 171 3.09 -4.94 -12.43
C SER A 171 2.34 -4.20 -11.30
N VAL A 172 3.02 -3.88 -10.19
CA VAL A 172 2.45 -3.17 -9.05
C VAL A 172 2.03 -1.76 -9.47
N ASN A 173 0.78 -1.42 -9.17
CA ASN A 173 0.20 -0.10 -9.47
C ASN A 173 -0.32 0.62 -8.22
N LYS A 174 -0.44 -0.06 -7.08
CA LYS A 174 -0.70 0.55 -5.77
C LYS A 174 0.40 0.15 -4.80
N MET A 175 1.00 1.13 -4.14
CA MET A 175 2.07 0.90 -3.18
C MET A 175 1.80 1.67 -1.89
N TYR A 176 1.95 0.97 -0.77
CA TYR A 176 1.84 1.51 0.58
C TYR A 176 3.18 1.33 1.26
N ILE A 177 3.74 2.39 1.85
CA ILE A 177 5.05 2.38 2.48
C ILE A 177 4.90 2.91 3.90
N ASP A 178 5.17 2.07 4.91
CA ASP A 178 5.33 2.49 6.31
C ASP A 178 6.80 2.38 6.73
N LEU A 179 7.46 3.53 6.83
CA LEU A 179 8.91 3.65 6.92
C LEU A 179 9.50 3.54 8.34
N LYS A 180 8.89 2.94 9.37
CA LYS A 180 9.56 2.93 10.72
C LYS A 180 11.02 2.43 10.69
N TYR A 181 11.37 1.48 9.81
CA TYR A 181 12.73 0.93 9.68
C TYR A 181 13.16 0.54 8.24
N ILE A 182 12.44 0.92 7.17
CA ILE A 182 12.67 0.40 5.80
C ILE A 182 14.13 0.60 5.32
N ASP A 183 14.79 -0.46 4.81
CA ASP A 183 16.15 -0.41 4.27
C ASP A 183 16.18 0.49 3.02
N LEU A 184 17.05 1.49 3.03
CA LEU A 184 17.24 2.42 1.92
C LEU A 184 17.58 1.71 0.60
N LYS A 185 18.32 0.59 0.67
CA LYS A 185 18.61 -0.23 -0.52
C LYS A 185 17.35 -0.85 -1.10
N PHE A 186 16.40 -1.22 -0.25
CA PHE A 186 15.12 -1.76 -0.71
C PHE A 186 14.26 -0.68 -1.40
N LEU A 187 14.20 0.54 -0.87
CA LEU A 187 13.54 1.66 -1.56
C LEU A 187 14.17 1.97 -2.92
N SER A 188 15.51 1.94 -2.99
CA SER A 188 16.24 2.12 -4.25
C SER A 188 15.92 1.01 -5.27
N TYR A 189 15.81 -0.24 -4.81
CA TYR A 189 15.38 -1.35 -5.65
C TYR A 189 13.93 -1.19 -6.13
N LEU A 190 13.00 -0.83 -5.24
CA LEU A 190 11.60 -0.58 -5.62
C LEU A 190 11.48 0.52 -6.67
N SER A 191 12.29 1.57 -6.57
CA SER A 191 12.33 2.66 -7.56
C SER A 191 12.66 2.17 -8.97
N GLN A 192 13.50 1.14 -9.08
CA GLN A 192 13.89 0.56 -10.37
C GLN A 192 12.91 -0.53 -10.83
N ALA A 193 12.36 -1.31 -9.90
CA ALA A 193 11.51 -2.45 -10.20
C ALA A 193 10.04 -2.08 -10.44
N CYS A 194 9.53 -1.05 -9.78
CA CYS A 194 8.14 -0.62 -9.86
C CYS A 194 8.06 0.77 -10.50
N GLN A 195 7.82 0.82 -11.82
CA GLN A 195 7.76 2.08 -12.60
C GLN A 195 6.33 2.49 -13.01
N HIS A 196 5.35 1.67 -12.66
CA HIS A 196 3.94 1.85 -13.02
C HIS A 196 3.04 2.03 -11.80
N VAL A 197 3.59 2.58 -10.70
CA VAL A 197 2.81 2.93 -9.51
C VAL A 197 1.93 4.14 -9.84
N ASN A 198 0.61 3.95 -9.77
CA ASN A 198 -0.38 5.00 -10.00
C ASN A 198 -0.92 5.55 -8.67
N TYR A 199 -0.86 4.76 -7.61
CA TYR A 199 -1.27 5.14 -6.25
C TYR A 199 -0.11 4.86 -5.29
N LEU A 200 0.38 5.90 -4.62
CA LEU A 200 1.45 5.80 -3.63
C LEU A 200 1.01 6.41 -2.31
N GLU A 201 1.05 5.62 -1.25
CA GLU A 201 0.72 6.07 0.11
C GLU A 201 1.91 5.85 1.02
N ILE A 202 2.33 6.91 1.72
CA ILE A 202 3.57 6.94 2.50
C ILE A 202 3.24 7.35 3.93
N TYR A 203 3.64 6.52 4.89
CA TYR A 203 3.68 6.81 6.31
C TYR A 203 5.13 6.91 6.76
N LEU A 204 5.53 8.06 7.29
CA LEU A 204 6.82 8.25 7.93
C LEU A 204 6.61 8.14 9.44
N GLY A 205 7.21 7.12 10.08
CA GLY A 205 6.92 6.79 11.49
C GLY A 205 7.29 7.91 12.47
N LEU A 206 6.64 7.92 13.65
CA LEU A 206 6.82 8.90 14.75
C LEU A 206 8.08 8.69 15.62
N PHE A 207 8.94 7.72 15.27
CA PHE A 207 10.10 7.38 16.10
C PHE A 207 11.20 8.44 15.97
N PRO A 208 11.95 8.73 17.05
CA PRO A 208 13.06 9.67 16.98
C PRO A 208 14.11 9.15 15.98
N ARG A 209 14.21 9.81 14.83
CA ARG A 209 15.25 9.59 13.83
C ARG A 209 16.38 10.56 14.05
N THR A 210 17.59 10.18 13.66
CA THR A 210 18.61 11.21 13.43
C THR A 210 18.15 12.05 12.23
N SER A 211 18.50 13.34 12.23
CA SER A 211 18.18 14.23 11.10
C SER A 211 18.79 13.72 9.78
N GLN A 212 19.95 13.05 9.85
CA GLN A 212 20.60 12.50 8.66
C GLN A 212 19.80 11.33 8.06
N ASP A 213 19.29 10.41 8.87
CA ASP A 213 18.49 9.27 8.37
C ASP A 213 17.19 9.75 7.71
N ALA A 214 16.49 10.67 8.38
CA ALA A 214 15.25 11.27 7.86
C ALA A 214 15.45 11.95 6.50
N LYS A 215 16.59 12.63 6.31
CA LYS A 215 16.94 13.24 5.02
C LYS A 215 17.15 12.18 3.94
N VAL A 216 17.93 11.14 4.22
CA VAL A 216 18.24 10.10 3.23
C VAL A 216 16.98 9.33 2.83
N GLU A 217 16.07 9.08 3.76
CA GLU A 217 14.77 8.46 3.46
C GLU A 217 13.92 9.35 2.56
N ALA A 218 13.83 10.65 2.86
CA ALA A 218 13.13 11.61 2.02
C ALA A 218 13.71 11.68 0.60
N ASP A 219 15.04 11.66 0.46
CA ASP A 219 15.73 11.64 -0.84
C ASP A 219 15.44 10.34 -1.63
N ASN A 220 15.35 9.19 -0.95
CA ASN A 220 14.99 7.92 -1.59
C ASN A 220 13.50 7.87 -2.00
N LEU A 221 12.59 8.41 -1.17
CA LEU A 221 11.18 8.56 -1.55
C LEU A 221 11.00 9.52 -2.73
N ALA A 222 11.72 10.65 -2.72
CA ALA A 222 11.76 11.58 -3.85
C ALA A 222 12.24 10.88 -5.12
N THR A 223 13.25 10.01 -5.01
CA THR A 223 13.73 9.18 -6.11
C THR A 223 12.64 8.23 -6.59
N LEU A 224 12.00 7.47 -5.70
CA LEU A 224 10.88 6.57 -6.03
C LEU A 224 9.79 7.28 -6.83
N ILE A 225 9.40 8.49 -6.39
CA ILE A 225 8.38 9.32 -7.06
C ILE A 225 8.84 9.73 -8.46
N ARG A 226 10.10 10.16 -8.63
CA ARG A 226 10.64 10.60 -9.93
C ARG A 226 10.69 9.47 -10.97
N TYR A 227 10.89 8.22 -10.53
CA TYR A 227 10.97 7.06 -11.42
C TYR A 227 9.59 6.56 -11.91
N GLN A 228 8.48 7.07 -11.38
CA GLN A 228 7.15 6.66 -11.84
C GLN A 228 6.81 7.27 -13.19
N VAL A 229 6.18 6.49 -14.07
CA VAL A 229 5.80 6.95 -15.42
C VAL A 229 4.52 7.78 -15.40
N GLN A 230 3.53 7.42 -14.58
CA GLN A 230 2.23 8.09 -14.49
C GLN A 230 1.65 8.03 -13.07
N LEU A 231 2.34 8.60 -12.08
CA LEU A 231 1.77 8.66 -10.73
C LEU A 231 0.51 9.55 -10.74
N GLN A 232 -0.61 9.00 -10.28
CA GLN A 232 -1.91 9.71 -10.29
C GLN A 232 -2.32 10.16 -8.91
N ARG A 233 -2.01 9.40 -7.87
CA ARG A 233 -2.40 9.70 -6.49
C ARG A 233 -1.21 9.52 -5.57
N ILE A 234 -0.96 10.52 -4.73
CA ILE A 234 0.03 10.41 -3.67
C ILE A 234 -0.52 10.92 -2.35
N HIS A 235 -0.41 10.09 -1.32
CA HIS A 235 -0.80 10.43 0.04
C HIS A 235 0.41 10.35 0.96
N ILE A 236 0.65 11.40 1.74
CA ILE A 236 1.80 11.53 2.63
C ILE A 236 1.29 11.79 4.03
N TYR A 237 1.63 10.88 4.94
CA TYR A 237 1.22 10.89 6.33
C TYR A 237 2.45 10.96 7.24
N ARG A 238 2.33 11.75 8.31
CA ARG A 238 3.30 11.79 9.43
C ARG A 238 4.73 12.19 9.02
N CYS A 239 4.87 13.00 7.98
CA CYS A 239 6.17 13.51 7.53
C CYS A 239 6.56 14.79 8.28
N TYR A 240 7.28 14.68 9.39
CA TYR A 240 7.62 15.83 10.25
C TYR A 240 8.98 16.49 9.95
N GLN A 241 9.79 15.92 9.07
CA GLN A 241 11.13 16.40 8.69
C GLN A 241 11.39 16.15 7.22
N TYR A 242 12.15 17.04 6.58
CA TYR A 242 12.62 16.88 5.19
C TYR A 242 11.52 16.55 4.17
N VAL A 243 10.34 17.19 4.24
CA VAL A 243 9.29 16.95 3.23
C VAL A 243 9.61 17.63 1.88
N HIS A 244 10.47 18.65 1.87
CA HIS A 244 10.80 19.41 0.66
C HIS A 244 11.30 18.57 -0.54
N PRO A 245 12.17 17.55 -0.41
CA PRO A 245 12.61 16.74 -1.56
C PRO A 245 11.45 15.95 -2.16
N ILE A 246 10.51 15.50 -1.32
CA ILE A 246 9.31 14.78 -1.72
C ILE A 246 8.38 15.72 -2.51
N ILE A 247 8.13 16.93 -2.00
CA ILE A 247 7.32 17.95 -2.69
C ILE A 247 7.97 18.33 -4.03
N ASP A 248 9.27 18.55 -4.05
CA ASP A 248 10.02 18.88 -5.28
C ASP A 248 9.98 17.74 -6.29
N ALA A 249 9.91 16.48 -5.85
CA ALA A 249 9.76 15.34 -6.74
C ALA A 249 8.41 15.34 -7.46
N LEU A 250 7.33 15.86 -6.85
CA LEU A 250 5.98 15.86 -7.43
C LEU A 250 5.91 16.61 -8.77
N GLN A 251 6.76 17.61 -9.00
CA GLN A 251 6.79 18.34 -10.28
C GLN A 251 7.08 17.42 -11.48
N HIS A 252 7.79 16.31 -11.27
CA HIS A 252 8.10 15.31 -12.30
C HIS A 252 6.86 14.48 -12.69
N GLN A 253 5.81 14.53 -11.87
CA GLN A 253 4.52 13.86 -12.09
C GLN A 253 3.42 14.84 -12.49
N SER A 254 3.77 16.08 -12.83
CA SER A 254 2.82 17.16 -13.20
C SER A 254 1.92 16.81 -14.40
N GLY A 255 2.36 15.90 -15.26
CA GLY A 255 1.59 15.41 -16.42
C GLY A 255 0.54 14.34 -16.10
N SER A 256 0.51 13.79 -14.88
CA SER A 256 -0.39 12.68 -14.52
C SER A 256 -1.06 12.81 -13.15
N LEU A 257 -0.50 13.61 -12.24
CA LEU A 257 -0.96 13.70 -10.86
C LEU A 257 -2.36 14.33 -10.77
N LYS A 258 -3.28 13.60 -10.14
CA LYS A 258 -4.69 13.96 -9.96
C LYS A 258 -5.05 14.21 -8.50
N GLU A 259 -4.39 13.52 -7.57
CA GLU A 259 -4.74 13.57 -6.16
C GLU A 259 -3.49 13.69 -5.30
N VAL A 260 -3.47 14.68 -4.41
CA VAL A 260 -2.41 14.87 -3.42
C VAL A 260 -3.05 15.06 -2.05
N VAL A 261 -2.58 14.28 -1.08
CA VAL A 261 -3.08 14.31 0.29
C VAL A 261 -1.90 14.42 1.25
N PHE A 262 -1.95 15.40 2.16
CA PHE A 262 -1.00 15.57 3.24
C PHE A 262 -1.72 15.49 4.58
N HIS A 263 -1.25 14.68 5.52
CA HIS A 263 -1.75 14.66 6.90
C HIS A 263 -0.58 14.56 7.86
N GLN A 264 -0.62 15.34 8.94
CA GLN A 264 0.45 15.33 9.94
C GLN A 264 1.83 15.63 9.32
N VAL A 265 1.88 16.60 8.40
CA VAL A 265 3.10 16.97 7.64
C VAL A 265 3.64 18.32 8.11
N ASN A 266 4.94 18.38 8.38
CA ASN A 266 5.63 19.63 8.70
C ASN A 266 6.29 20.21 7.45
N PHE A 267 5.81 21.36 6.97
CA PHE A 267 6.32 22.07 5.81
C PHE A 267 7.51 23.00 6.11
N GLN A 268 8.10 22.89 7.31
CA GLN A 268 9.32 23.61 7.65
C GLN A 268 10.41 23.34 6.59
N ASP A 269 11.13 24.39 6.22
CA ASP A 269 12.18 24.40 5.19
C ASP A 269 11.70 24.12 3.75
N CYS A 270 10.39 24.08 3.50
CA CYS A 270 9.87 24.03 2.13
C CYS A 270 9.98 25.39 1.44
N GLY A 271 10.31 25.36 0.15
CA GLY A 271 10.17 26.52 -0.72
C GLY A 271 8.73 26.72 -1.18
N PRO A 272 8.50 27.65 -2.13
CA PRO A 272 7.23 27.77 -2.82
C PRO A 272 6.78 26.43 -3.41
N LEU A 273 5.49 26.10 -3.26
CA LEU A 273 4.88 24.85 -3.72
C LEU A 273 4.68 24.81 -5.26
N GLN A 274 5.69 25.28 -5.99
CA GLN A 274 5.69 25.39 -7.44
C GLN A 274 5.49 24.02 -8.10
N GLY A 275 6.06 22.95 -7.54
CA GLY A 275 5.90 21.60 -8.08
C GLY A 275 4.43 21.18 -8.15
N LEU A 276 3.65 21.47 -7.10
CA LEU A 276 2.20 21.22 -7.08
C LEU A 276 1.44 22.15 -8.03
N ALA A 277 1.82 23.42 -8.11
CA ALA A 277 1.22 24.39 -9.03
C ALA A 277 1.35 23.99 -10.51
N THR A 278 2.38 23.21 -10.87
CA THR A 278 2.54 22.70 -12.25
C THR A 278 1.64 21.52 -12.60
N CYS A 279 1.02 20.86 -11.61
CA CYS A 279 0.15 19.69 -11.81
C CYS A 279 -1.23 20.09 -12.37
N LYS A 280 -1.28 20.39 -13.66
CA LYS A 280 -2.50 20.89 -14.35
C LYS A 280 -3.72 19.96 -14.31
N TYR A 281 -3.52 18.67 -14.03
CA TYR A 281 -4.58 17.67 -13.93
C TYR A 281 -4.97 17.36 -12.47
N LEU A 282 -4.51 18.17 -11.51
CA LEU A 282 -4.86 17.99 -10.11
C LEU A 282 -6.36 18.25 -9.91
N GLU A 283 -7.06 17.20 -9.49
CA GLU A 283 -8.51 17.16 -9.24
C GLU A 283 -8.81 17.20 -7.73
N HIS A 284 -7.87 16.77 -6.88
CA HIS A 284 -8.03 16.77 -5.42
C HIS A 284 -6.74 17.16 -4.71
N LEU A 285 -6.81 18.16 -3.84
CA LEU A 285 -5.75 18.55 -2.91
C LEU A 285 -6.30 18.55 -1.49
N GLU A 286 -5.73 17.72 -0.62
CA GLU A 286 -6.09 17.69 0.80
C GLU A 286 -4.91 18.07 1.67
N ILE A 287 -5.13 19.09 2.50
CA ILE A 287 -4.22 19.46 3.60
C ILE A 287 -4.95 19.15 4.89
N GLY A 288 -4.66 17.95 5.37
CA GLY A 288 -5.28 17.28 6.49
C GLY A 288 -4.78 17.71 7.86
N GLU A 289 -5.30 17.03 8.87
CA GLU A 289 -5.07 17.36 10.28
C GLU A 289 -3.59 17.26 10.65
N GLY A 290 -3.12 18.17 11.50
CA GLY A 290 -1.76 18.14 12.04
C GLY A 290 -0.67 18.62 11.09
N CYS A 291 -1.02 19.20 9.93
CA CYS A 291 -0.04 19.87 9.07
C CYS A 291 0.44 21.20 9.70
N GLN A 292 1.74 21.49 9.61
CA GLN A 292 2.42 22.61 10.29
C GLN A 292 3.31 23.43 9.34
N ASN A 293 3.64 24.67 9.75
CA ASN A 293 4.60 25.56 9.08
C ASN A 293 4.33 25.88 7.59
N LEU A 294 3.08 25.78 7.14
CA LEU A 294 2.68 26.20 5.81
C LEU A 294 2.39 27.72 5.79
N THR A 295 3.08 28.47 4.93
CA THR A 295 2.97 29.93 4.85
C THR A 295 2.30 30.41 3.57
N GLU A 296 1.86 31.67 3.54
CA GLU A 296 1.29 32.31 2.34
C GLU A 296 2.28 32.29 1.16
N GLU A 297 3.54 32.68 1.39
CA GLU A 297 4.59 32.69 0.35
C GLU A 297 4.82 31.29 -0.23
N MET A 298 4.71 30.24 0.59
CA MET A 298 4.79 28.86 0.09
C MET A 298 3.60 28.52 -0.82
N CYS A 299 2.39 28.97 -0.46
CA CYS A 299 1.16 28.63 -1.19
C CYS A 299 0.91 29.50 -2.41
N ARG A 300 1.57 30.66 -2.53
CA ARG A 300 1.35 31.63 -3.61
C ARG A 300 1.31 31.02 -5.03
N PRO A 301 2.21 30.08 -5.41
CA PRO A 301 2.12 29.43 -6.71
C PRO A 301 0.82 28.67 -6.96
N LEU A 302 0.19 28.11 -5.91
CA LEU A 302 -1.09 27.42 -6.01
C LEU A 302 -2.23 28.39 -6.34
N PHE A 303 -2.13 29.63 -5.84
CA PHE A 303 -3.17 30.65 -6.04
C PHE A 303 -3.25 31.11 -7.49
N ASP A 304 -2.09 31.17 -8.15
CA ASP A 304 -1.93 31.60 -9.54
C ASP A 304 -2.04 30.43 -10.54
N ALA A 305 -2.12 29.19 -10.06
CA ALA A 305 -2.14 28.00 -10.91
C ALA A 305 -3.48 27.83 -11.64
N PRO A 306 -3.47 27.46 -12.94
CA PRO A 306 -4.67 27.35 -13.77
C PRO A 306 -5.36 25.99 -13.58
N PHE A 307 -5.71 25.63 -12.35
CA PHE A 307 -6.48 24.41 -12.08
C PHE A 307 -7.90 24.53 -12.65
N VAL A 308 -8.39 23.47 -13.29
CA VAL A 308 -9.71 23.49 -13.97
C VAL A 308 -10.82 22.88 -13.11
N ASP A 309 -10.55 21.76 -12.43
CA ASP A 309 -11.54 20.99 -11.66
C ASP A 309 -11.03 20.61 -10.26
N LEU A 310 -10.24 21.48 -9.63
CA LEU A 310 -9.61 21.19 -8.34
C LEU A 310 -10.61 21.26 -7.18
N HIS A 311 -10.76 20.14 -6.48
CA HIS A 311 -11.39 20.08 -5.17
C HIS A 311 -10.33 20.22 -4.07
N VAL A 312 -10.51 21.21 -3.19
CA VAL A 312 -9.60 21.44 -2.06
C VAL A 312 -10.31 21.10 -0.75
N VAL A 313 -9.65 20.28 0.07
CA VAL A 313 -10.09 19.94 1.43
C VAL A 313 -9.04 20.39 2.42
N LEU A 314 -9.46 21.24 3.36
CA LEU A 314 -8.62 21.73 4.44
C LEU A 314 -9.20 21.27 5.78
N TYR A 315 -8.34 20.80 6.69
CA TYR A 315 -8.73 20.49 8.05
C TYR A 315 -8.30 21.63 8.97
N ASN A 316 -9.28 22.27 9.61
CA ASN A 316 -9.00 23.22 10.68
C ASN A 316 -8.50 22.43 11.88
N GLY A 317 -7.28 22.69 12.34
CA GLY A 317 -6.79 22.19 13.63
C GLY A 317 -7.68 22.74 14.74
N ILE A 318 -8.62 21.93 15.24
CA ILE A 318 -9.41 22.30 16.41
C ILE A 318 -8.55 21.99 17.65
N ASN A 319 -8.29 23.04 18.42
CA ASN A 319 -7.64 23.11 19.73
C ASN A 319 -7.76 21.87 20.62
N TYR A 320 -6.61 21.25 20.95
CA TYR A 320 -6.42 20.51 22.21
C TYR A 320 -5.03 20.69 22.87
N SER A 321 -4.14 21.57 22.38
CA SER A 321 -2.87 21.87 23.08
C SER A 321 -2.71 23.36 23.34
N THR A 322 -2.27 23.70 24.55
CA THR A 322 -1.95 25.04 25.03
C THR A 322 -0.61 25.56 24.52
N ASP A 323 -0.10 25.03 23.40
CA ASP A 323 1.20 25.41 22.85
C ASP A 323 1.03 26.57 21.85
N PRO A 324 1.57 27.79 22.13
CA PRO A 324 1.34 28.98 21.31
C PRO A 324 2.02 28.94 19.94
N PHE A 325 2.83 27.92 19.62
CA PHE A 325 3.84 28.05 18.57
C PHE A 325 3.59 27.36 17.24
N ASN A 326 2.63 26.46 17.02
CA ASN A 326 2.64 25.79 15.71
C ASN A 326 1.41 25.03 15.21
N PHE A 327 0.28 25.67 14.87
CA PHE A 327 -0.74 25.02 14.03
C PHE A 327 -1.52 25.99 13.12
N PHE A 328 -1.74 25.56 11.87
CA PHE A 328 -2.58 26.08 10.77
C PHE A 328 -3.03 27.57 10.81
N HIS A 329 -2.33 28.46 10.10
CA HIS A 329 -2.70 29.89 9.95
C HIS A 329 -2.40 30.51 8.56
N CYS A 330 -2.43 29.76 7.46
CA CYS A 330 -2.48 30.42 6.14
C CYS A 330 -3.93 30.75 5.79
N LYS A 331 -4.38 31.93 6.20
CA LYS A 331 -5.75 32.41 5.96
C LYS A 331 -6.04 32.50 4.45
N GLU A 332 -5.04 32.90 3.69
CA GLU A 332 -5.07 33.09 2.25
C GLU A 332 -5.32 31.75 1.53
N LEU A 333 -4.74 30.66 2.03
CA LEU A 333 -4.98 29.32 1.52
C LEU A 333 -6.43 28.86 1.75
N VAL A 334 -7.02 29.20 2.90
CA VAL A 334 -8.43 28.92 3.20
C VAL A 334 -9.33 29.70 2.24
N GLU A 335 -9.11 31.00 2.12
CA GLU A 335 -9.88 31.86 1.22
C GLU A 335 -9.76 31.42 -0.25
N TRP A 336 -8.57 30.97 -0.67
CA TRP A 336 -8.37 30.38 -2.00
C TRP A 336 -9.13 29.06 -2.16
N ALA A 337 -9.03 28.14 -1.20
CA ALA A 337 -9.70 26.83 -1.26
C ALA A 337 -11.23 26.96 -1.31
N GLU A 338 -11.81 27.91 -0.58
CA GLU A 338 -13.25 28.19 -0.61
C GLU A 338 -13.72 28.64 -2.00
N LYS A 339 -12.89 29.40 -2.74
CA LYS A 339 -13.19 29.80 -4.12
C LYS A 339 -13.18 28.62 -5.10
N GLN A 340 -12.32 27.62 -4.89
CA GLN A 340 -12.21 26.45 -5.77
C GLN A 340 -13.41 25.48 -5.65
N CYS A 341 -13.94 25.28 -4.45
CA CYS A 341 -14.96 24.24 -4.20
C CYS A 341 -16.41 24.67 -4.51
N GLY A 342 -16.67 25.96 -4.72
CA GLY A 342 -18.02 26.53 -4.77
C GLY A 342 -18.74 26.46 -3.42
N THR A 343 -19.70 27.35 -3.18
CA THR A 343 -20.35 27.57 -1.87
C THR A 343 -21.10 26.36 -1.26
N ASN A 344 -21.19 25.21 -1.97
CA ASN A 344 -22.01 24.05 -1.58
C ASN A 344 -21.25 22.73 -1.33
N LYS A 345 -19.93 22.66 -1.51
CA LYS A 345 -19.12 21.51 -1.07
C LYS A 345 -18.28 21.94 0.13
N ARG A 346 -18.44 21.28 1.30
CA ARG A 346 -17.69 21.65 2.52
C ARG A 346 -16.17 21.52 2.28
N THR A 347 -15.51 22.64 1.99
CA THR A 347 -14.05 22.80 1.86
C THR A 347 -13.34 22.51 3.18
N ILE A 348 -13.99 22.79 4.30
CA ILE A 348 -13.46 22.57 5.64
C ILE A 348 -14.17 21.39 6.29
N LYS A 349 -13.41 20.33 6.59
CA LYS A 349 -13.91 19.21 7.40
C LYS A 349 -13.52 19.45 8.86
N GLN A 350 -14.52 19.53 9.74
CA GLN A 350 -14.30 19.45 11.18
C GLN A 350 -13.98 17.99 11.56
N HIS A 351 -13.08 17.83 12.53
CA HIS A 351 -12.63 16.56 13.08
C HIS A 351 -13.79 15.58 13.26
N ARG A 352 -13.78 14.47 12.51
CA ARG A 352 -14.54 13.27 12.85
C ARG A 352 -13.51 12.22 13.21
N VAL A 353 -13.48 11.87 14.50
CA VAL A 353 -12.78 10.68 14.99
C VAL A 353 -13.44 9.46 14.32
N SER A 354 -12.97 9.13 13.12
CA SER A 354 -13.17 7.79 12.58
C SER A 354 -12.03 6.99 13.17
N HIS A 355 -12.34 6.14 14.15
CA HIS A 355 -11.44 5.08 14.59
C HIS A 355 -11.16 4.17 13.38
N ILE A 356 -10.19 4.56 12.56
CA ILE A 356 -9.47 3.61 11.73
C ILE A 356 -8.49 2.98 12.70
N LEU A 357 -8.93 1.86 13.29
CA LEU A 357 -8.04 0.87 13.85
C LEU A 357 -7.03 0.51 12.76
N ILE A 358 -5.80 1.00 12.92
CA ILE A 358 -4.62 0.42 12.30
C ILE A 358 -4.51 -0.98 12.92
N ILE A 359 -4.76 -2.00 12.12
CA ILE A 359 -4.32 -3.38 12.38
C ILE A 359 -3.02 -3.56 11.62
#